data_AF-A0A4Y7PLU1-F1
#
_entry.id   AF-A0A4Y7PLU1-F1
#
_cell.length_a   1.000
_cell.length_b   1.000
_cell.length_c   1.000
_cell.angle_alpha   90.00
_cell.angle_beta   90.00
_cell.angle_gamma   90.00
#
_symmetry.space_group_name_H-M   'P 1'
#
loop_
_entity.id
_entity.type
_entity.pdbx_description
1 polymer ?
#
loop_
_entity_poly.entity_id
_entity_poly.type
_entity_poly.pdbx_seq_one_letter_code
_entity_poly.pdbx_strand_id
1 'polypeptide(L)'
;MAQAIASAQLNTTMRADRNLRPLRSQDIMGVAMVGSAPVFYKIRVTKALLDHVAAGTYPPMPTIIQKLIPPVPLANRSGYRTDGMVPLDNRRVVMRCFAAFKDLIPV
;
A
#
# COMPACT_ATOMS: atom_id res chain seq x y z
N MET A 1 4.58 5.95 0.44
CA MET A 1 3.72 6.98 -0.20
C MET A 1 4.30 7.44 -1.53
N ALA A 2 5.54 7.92 -1.60
CA ALA A 2 6.16 8.35 -2.86
C ALA A 2 6.08 7.30 -3.98
N GLN A 3 6.45 6.04 -3.70
CA GLN A 3 6.33 4.95 -4.68
C GLN A 3 4.89 4.74 -5.16
N ALA A 4 3.89 4.83 -4.29
CA ALA A 4 2.49 4.66 -4.69
C ALA A 4 2.01 5.77 -5.62
N ILE A 5 2.44 7.02 -5.36
CA ILE A 5 2.19 8.17 -6.22
C ILE A 5 2.86 7.97 -7.57
N ALA A 6 4.14 7.59 -7.59
CA ALA A 6 4.87 7.31 -8.82
C ALA A 6 4.23 6.19 -9.65
N SER A 7 3.80 5.09 -9.00
CA SER A 7 3.07 4.00 -9.67
C SER A 7 1.75 4.50 -10.28
N ALA A 8 0.98 5.32 -9.57
CA ALA A 8 -0.25 5.89 -10.10
C ALA A 8 -0.02 6.86 -11.28
N GLN A 9 1.08 7.63 -11.24
CA GLN A 9 1.50 8.48 -12.36
C GLN A 9 1.84 7.64 -13.59
N LEU A 10 2.69 6.61 -13.43
CA LEU A 10 3.08 5.69 -14.52
C LEU A 10 1.86 4.97 -15.12
N ASN A 11 0.92 4.53 -14.28
CA ASN A 11 -0.32 3.92 -14.78
C ASN A 11 -1.17 4.92 -15.57
N THR A 12 -1.19 6.19 -15.16
CA THR A 12 -1.92 7.24 -15.87
C THR A 12 -1.29 7.55 -17.22
N THR A 13 0.05 7.62 -17.31
CA THR A 13 0.76 7.82 -18.58
C THR A 13 0.55 6.64 -19.54
N MET A 14 0.68 5.41 -19.06
CA MET A 14 0.42 4.21 -19.89
C MET A 14 -1.03 4.14 -20.40
N ARG A 15 -1.99 4.65 -19.64
CA ARG A 15 -3.39 4.75 -20.09
C ARG A 15 -3.56 5.81 -21.17
N ALA A 16 -2.89 6.97 -21.02
CA ALA A 16 -2.91 8.02 -22.02
C ALA A 16 -2.32 7.53 -23.36
N ASP A 17 -1.20 6.80 -23.32
CA ASP A 17 -0.58 6.19 -24.51
C ASP A 17 -1.52 5.20 -25.23
N ARG A 18 -2.44 4.59 -24.47
CA ARG A 18 -3.46 3.66 -24.98
C ARG A 18 -4.80 4.35 -25.32
N ASN A 19 -4.85 5.69 -25.37
CA ASN A 19 -6.07 6.48 -25.55
C ASN A 19 -7.20 6.17 -24.55
N LEU A 20 -6.83 5.67 -23.35
CA LEU A 20 -7.77 5.39 -22.26
C LEU A 20 -7.89 6.62 -21.36
N ARG A 21 -9.10 6.87 -20.86
CA ARG A 21 -9.32 7.97 -19.92
C ARG A 21 -8.50 7.79 -18.63
N PRO A 22 -7.85 8.86 -18.12
CA PRO A 22 -7.24 8.87 -16.81
C PRO A 22 -8.24 8.47 -15.72
N LEU A 23 -7.82 7.66 -14.77
CA LEU A 23 -8.66 7.30 -13.63
C LEU A 23 -8.77 8.48 -12.69
N ARG A 24 -10.00 8.77 -12.20
CA ARG A 24 -10.20 9.78 -11.15
C ARG A 24 -9.51 9.40 -9.85
N SER A 25 -9.38 8.11 -9.60
CA SER A 25 -8.66 7.54 -8.47
C SER A 25 -8.24 6.10 -8.75
N GLN A 26 -7.15 5.67 -8.12
CA GLN A 26 -6.62 4.32 -8.20
C GLN A 26 -6.23 3.84 -6.79
N ASP A 27 -6.60 2.61 -6.46
CA ASP A 27 -6.07 1.93 -5.28
C ASP A 27 -4.69 1.34 -5.61
N ILE A 28 -3.68 1.76 -4.85
CA ILE A 28 -2.34 1.19 -4.91
C ILE A 28 -2.11 0.37 -3.65
N MET A 29 -1.87 -0.92 -3.87
CA MET A 29 -1.55 -1.89 -2.83
C MET A 29 -0.03 -1.91 -2.64
N GLY A 30 0.44 -1.79 -1.39
CA GLY A 30 1.86 -1.80 -1.07
C GLY A 30 2.16 -2.54 0.21
N VAL A 31 3.40 -3.03 0.33
CA VAL A 31 3.92 -3.65 1.55
C VAL A 31 5.18 -2.91 1.96
N ALA A 32 5.26 -2.47 3.21
CA ALA A 32 6.48 -1.94 3.79
C ALA A 32 7.10 -2.99 4.70
N MET A 33 8.41 -3.23 4.55
CA MET A 33 9.18 -4.13 5.39
C MET A 33 9.94 -3.30 6.43
N VAL A 34 9.81 -3.65 7.71
CA VAL A 34 10.71 -3.18 8.78
C VAL A 34 11.39 -4.41 9.35
N GLY A 35 12.67 -4.61 9.02
CA GLY A 35 13.34 -5.90 9.27
C GLY A 35 12.54 -7.05 8.64
N SER A 36 12.13 -8.02 9.45
CA SER A 36 11.29 -9.16 9.03
C SER A 36 9.78 -8.94 9.25
N ALA A 37 9.35 -7.73 9.62
CA ALA A 37 7.97 -7.40 9.95
C ALA A 37 7.28 -6.64 8.80
N PRO A 38 6.52 -7.33 7.93
CA PRO A 38 5.72 -6.65 6.92
C PRO A 38 4.54 -5.91 7.53
N VAL A 39 4.23 -4.76 6.92
CA VAL A 39 3.01 -3.99 7.13
C VAL A 39 2.39 -3.71 5.78
N PHE A 40 1.10 -4.01 5.65
CA PHE A 40 0.36 -3.91 4.41
C PHE A 40 -0.37 -2.57 4.34
N TYR A 41 -0.41 -1.98 3.15
CA TYR A 41 -1.03 -0.69 2.90
C TYR A 41 -1.93 -0.77 1.68
N LYS A 42 -3.07 -0.11 1.77
CA LYS A 42 -3.93 0.23 0.63
C LYS A 42 -4.04 1.75 0.58
N ILE A 43 -3.52 2.33 -0.49
CA ILE A 43 -3.39 3.78 -0.67
C ILE A 43 -4.33 4.19 -1.81
N ARG A 44 -5.36 4.97 -1.50
CA ARG A 44 -6.22 5.56 -2.52
C ARG A 44 -5.53 6.80 -3.09
N VAL A 45 -4.94 6.67 -4.26
CA VAL A 45 -4.35 7.82 -4.98
C VAL A 45 -5.43 8.46 -5.85
N THR A 46 -5.69 9.75 -5.65
CA THR A 46 -6.65 10.51 -6.45
C THR A 46 -5.94 11.38 -7.47
N LYS A 47 -6.63 11.75 -8.55
CA LYS A 47 -6.08 12.73 -9.51
C LYS A 47 -5.71 14.05 -8.82
N ALA A 48 -6.58 14.55 -7.94
CA ALA A 48 -6.30 15.77 -7.18
C ALA A 48 -4.99 15.67 -6.37
N LEU A 49 -4.73 14.51 -5.72
CA LEU A 49 -3.47 14.27 -5.03
C LEU A 49 -2.28 14.32 -5.99
N LEU A 50 -2.39 13.70 -7.18
CA LEU A 50 -1.34 13.74 -8.19
C LEU A 50 -1.07 15.16 -8.69
N ASP A 51 -2.12 15.93 -8.97
CA ASP A 51 -2.03 17.31 -9.46
C ASP A 51 -1.35 18.21 -8.41
N HIS A 52 -1.73 18.08 -7.13
CA HIS A 52 -1.11 18.84 -6.04
C HIS A 52 0.36 18.47 -5.83
N VAL A 53 0.70 17.18 -5.88
CA VAL A 53 2.10 16.73 -5.77
C VAL A 53 2.93 17.24 -6.95
N ALA A 54 2.40 17.20 -8.17
CA ALA A 54 3.09 17.72 -9.36
C ALA A 54 3.31 19.24 -9.29
N ALA A 55 2.35 19.98 -8.74
CA ALA A 55 2.46 21.42 -8.52
C ALA A 55 3.30 21.81 -7.29
N GLY A 56 3.79 20.85 -6.50
CA GLY A 56 4.50 21.12 -5.24
C GLY A 56 3.63 21.76 -4.16
N THR A 57 2.31 21.54 -4.21
CA THR A 57 1.32 22.11 -3.28
C THR A 57 0.72 21.04 -2.38
N TYR A 58 0.15 21.47 -1.25
CA TYR A 58 -0.52 20.56 -0.34
C TYR A 58 -2.00 20.38 -0.73
N PRO A 59 -2.51 19.15 -0.85
CA PRO A 59 -3.92 18.91 -1.16
C PRO A 59 -4.83 19.33 0.01
N PRO A 60 -5.95 20.03 -0.25
CA PRO A 60 -6.86 20.47 0.81
C PRO A 60 -7.61 19.30 1.47
N MET A 61 -7.81 18.21 0.73
CA MET A 61 -8.40 16.98 1.26
C MET A 61 -7.32 16.01 1.74
N PRO A 62 -7.45 15.44 2.95
CA PRO A 62 -6.49 14.47 3.46
C PRO A 62 -6.51 13.19 2.62
N THR A 63 -5.33 12.61 2.42
CA THR A 63 -5.21 11.30 1.78
C THR A 63 -5.46 10.21 2.79
N ILE A 64 -6.50 9.40 2.58
CA ILE A 64 -6.84 8.28 3.46
C ILE A 64 -6.02 7.06 3.05
N ILE A 65 -5.26 6.51 4.01
CA ILE A 65 -4.46 5.30 3.84
C ILE A 65 -5.00 4.24 4.78
N GLN A 66 -5.28 3.05 4.25
CA GLN A 66 -5.59 1.89 5.07
C GLN A 66 -4.31 1.12 5.36
N LYS A 67 -4.07 0.84 6.64
CA LYS A 67 -2.89 0.14 7.12
C LYS A 67 -3.32 -1.13 7.84
N LEU A 68 -2.73 -2.26 7.47
CA LEU A 68 -2.91 -3.53 8.14
C LEU A 68 -1.58 -4.00 8.72
N ILE A 69 -1.54 -4.08 10.05
CA ILE A 69 -0.50 -4.81 10.77
C ILE A 69 -1.01 -6.25 10.93
N PRO A 70 -0.26 -7.27 10.51
CA PRO A 70 -0.70 -8.65 10.61
C PRO A 70 -1.17 -9.01 12.03
N PRO A 71 -2.32 -9.71 12.17
CA PRO A 71 -2.91 -10.04 13.46
C PRO A 71 -2.19 -11.25 14.07
N VAL A 72 -0.91 -11.08 14.40
CA VAL A 72 -0.10 -12.12 15.06
C VAL A 72 -0.62 -12.44 16.47
N PRO A 73 -0.29 -13.62 17.04
CA PRO A 73 -0.72 -13.99 18.39
C PRO A 73 -0.43 -12.93 19.44
N LEU A 74 -1.31 -12.80 20.44
CA LEU A 74 -1.26 -11.73 21.44
C LEU A 74 0.11 -11.65 22.15
N ALA A 75 0.69 -12.80 22.48
CA ALA A 75 2.00 -12.91 23.11
C ALA A 75 3.12 -12.24 22.29
N ASN A 76 2.99 -12.17 20.96
CA ASN A 76 4.00 -11.64 20.05
C ASN A 76 3.64 -10.25 19.52
N ARG A 77 2.50 -9.68 19.92
CA ARG A 77 1.95 -8.45 19.31
C ARG A 77 2.78 -7.21 19.63
N SER A 78 3.26 -7.09 20.87
CA SER A 78 4.14 -5.98 21.29
C SER A 78 5.52 -6.09 20.66
N GLY A 79 6.04 -7.31 20.52
CA GLY A 79 7.34 -7.63 19.91
C GLY A 79 7.36 -7.64 18.37
N TYR A 80 6.19 -7.58 17.70
CA TYR A 80 6.10 -7.81 16.25
C TYR A 80 7.02 -6.89 15.41
N ARG A 81 7.23 -5.64 15.83
CA ARG A 81 8.16 -4.74 15.10
C ARG A 81 9.61 -5.21 15.12
N THR A 82 9.99 -5.94 16.17
CA THR A 82 11.35 -6.45 16.37
C THR A 82 11.46 -7.86 15.79
N ASP A 83 10.52 -8.73 16.15
CA ASP A 83 10.60 -10.16 15.85
C ASP A 83 10.05 -10.49 14.46
N GLY A 84 9.08 -9.71 13.97
CA GLY A 84 8.44 -9.90 12.68
C GLY A 84 8.03 -11.35 12.43
N MET A 85 8.60 -11.94 11.39
CA MET A 85 8.38 -13.33 10.97
C MET A 85 9.38 -14.35 11.57
N VAL A 86 10.18 -13.96 12.56
CA VAL A 86 11.11 -14.89 13.23
C VAL A 86 10.35 -16.01 13.94
N PRO A 87 9.34 -15.73 14.79
CA PRO A 87 8.49 -16.78 15.36
C PRO A 87 7.66 -17.47 14.27
N LEU A 88 7.59 -18.80 14.32
CA LEU A 88 6.88 -19.60 13.32
C LEU A 88 5.39 -19.24 13.22
N ASP A 89 4.75 -18.98 14.36
CA ASP A 89 3.32 -18.61 14.39
C ASP A 89 3.07 -17.26 13.73
N ASN A 90 3.96 -16.29 13.94
CA ASN A 90 3.90 -15.00 13.26
C ASN A 90 4.03 -15.19 11.76
N ARG A 91 5.04 -15.96 11.33
CA ARG A 91 5.28 -16.25 9.92
C ARG A 91 4.05 -16.87 9.26
N ARG A 92 3.39 -17.83 9.90
CA ARG A 92 2.17 -18.45 9.37
C ARG A 92 1.05 -17.43 9.15
N VAL A 93 0.81 -16.54 10.10
CA VAL A 93 -0.20 -15.46 9.98
C VAL A 93 0.17 -14.49 8.86
N VAL A 94 1.44 -14.08 8.81
CA VAL A 94 1.94 -13.13 7.82
C VAL A 94 1.82 -13.70 6.40
N MET A 95 2.17 -14.97 6.20
CA MET A 95 2.05 -15.63 4.90
C MET A 95 0.59 -15.74 4.44
N ARG A 96 -0.36 -15.96 5.36
CA ARG A 96 -1.79 -15.89 5.05
C ARG A 96 -2.22 -14.48 4.64
N CYS A 97 -1.68 -13.45 5.29
CA CYS A 97 -1.94 -12.06 4.89
C CYS A 97 -1.40 -11.79 3.49
N PHE A 98 -0.19 -12.25 3.14
CA PHE A 98 0.34 -12.12 1.78
C PHE A 98 -0.55 -12.81 0.73
N ALA A 99 -1.00 -14.03 1.02
CA ALA A 99 -1.91 -14.75 0.12
C ALA A 99 -3.20 -13.96 -0.12
N ALA A 100 -3.89 -13.54 0.94
CA ALA A 100 -5.11 -12.75 0.84
C ALA A 100 -4.87 -11.37 0.20
N PHE A 101 -3.71 -10.77 0.42
CA PHE A 101 -3.37 -9.47 -0.16
C PHE A 101 -3.20 -9.54 -1.68
N LYS A 102 -2.70 -10.66 -2.20
CA LYS A 102 -2.56 -10.88 -3.64
C LYS A 102 -3.92 -10.82 -4.35
N ASP A 103 -4.96 -11.37 -3.73
CA ASP A 103 -6.33 -11.38 -4.29
C ASP A 103 -6.95 -9.97 -4.36
N LEU A 104 -6.38 -8.99 -3.67
CA LEU A 104 -6.82 -7.59 -3.71
C LEU A 104 -6.14 -6.76 -4.80
N ILE A 105 -5.15 -7.32 -5.50
CA ILE A 105 -4.44 -6.60 -6.56
C ILE A 105 -5.24 -6.77 -7.86
N PRO A 106 -5.76 -5.68 -8.46
CA PRO A 106 -6.49 -5.77 -9.72
C PRO A 106 -5.56 -6.23 -10.85
N VAL A 107 -6.04 -7.18 -11.66
CA VAL A 107 -5.35 -7.76 -12.83
C VAL A 107 -5.47 -6.83 -14.04
#